data_AF-A0AAN9XRC7-F1
#
_entry.id   AF-A0AAN9XRC7-F1
#
_cell.length_a   1.000
_cell.length_b   1.000
_cell.length_c   1.000
_cell.angle_alpha   90.00
_cell.angle_beta   90.00
_cell.angle_gamma   90.00
#
_symmetry.space_group_name_H-M   'P 1'
#
loop_
_entity.id
_entity.type
_entity.pdbx_description
1 polymer ?
#
loop_
_entity_poly.entity_id
_entity_poly.type
_entity_poly.pdbx_seq_one_letter_code
_entity_poly.pdbx_strand_id
1 'polypeptide(L)'
;MEEATHTLLGGTLRQLCSAFPSSNPFLLLLSSDFQFQLLLSFHYFETVQEHTIVRSVPFPILALRFRSAISFFTFRVLHLSNLLSRLLSLVMASDSLVISDGNGNGNAKSEPHPQRSYQAVVIATRDMGISMDGKLPWTLPTDLNFFEEITTVTSDPGKKNAVVMGRKTWESIPPENRPLPGRLNVVLTRSGSFDIATAENVVICGSLSSAMELLASSPYCLSIEKVFLTGGGEVFREALNAPGCEAAHITEIDASIECDTFMPRVDTSVFVPWYSSFPLVENNLRYSFTTYVRVRSSPAECLGYDVDPFSDSNSVSLKFEVNKFSFLPKMIYERHEELKYLRMVQEIISEGTAKDDRTGTGTLSKFGCQMRFNLRRNFPVLTTKKVFWRGVVEELLWFISGSTSAKVLQEKGIHIWDGNASREYLDSIGLTQREGGDLGPVYGFQWRHFGAKYTDMHADYSGQGFDQLLDVINKIKHNPDDRRIILSAWNPSDLKLMALPPCHMFAQFYVANGELSCQMYQRSADMGLGVPFNIASYALLTCIIAHVCDLVPGDFIHVIGDAHVYRNHVRPLQEQLQNQPKPFPILKINPKKKDIDSFVAADFKLIGYHPHQKIEMKMAV
;
A
#
# COMPACT_ATOMS: atom_id res chain seq x y z
N MET A 1 -55.58 26.78 -12.16
CA MET A 1 -54.50 25.77 -12.33
C MET A 1 -54.74 24.57 -11.43
N GLU A 2 -55.14 24.74 -10.16
CA GLU A 2 -55.55 23.65 -9.25
C GLU A 2 -56.70 22.76 -9.78
N GLU A 3 -57.71 23.35 -10.41
CA GLU A 3 -58.92 22.62 -10.84
C GLU A 3 -58.67 21.65 -12.02
N ALA A 4 -57.72 21.97 -12.91
CA ALA A 4 -57.30 21.09 -14.00
C ALA A 4 -56.39 19.96 -13.51
N THR A 5 -55.60 20.19 -12.45
CA THR A 5 -54.68 19.22 -11.84
C THR A 5 -55.44 18.17 -11.02
N HIS A 6 -56.50 18.58 -10.31
CA HIS A 6 -57.36 17.66 -9.55
C HIS A 6 -58.08 16.64 -10.45
N THR A 7 -58.50 17.06 -11.65
CA THR A 7 -59.21 16.19 -12.60
C THR A 7 -58.27 15.16 -13.26
N LEU A 8 -57.01 15.54 -13.52
CA LEU A 8 -56.00 14.63 -14.08
C LEU A 8 -55.50 13.59 -13.05
N LEU A 9 -55.21 14.03 -11.82
CA LEU A 9 -54.74 13.16 -10.73
C LEU A 9 -55.81 12.16 -10.29
N GLY A 10 -57.08 12.58 -10.24
CA GLY A 10 -58.20 11.71 -9.89
C GLY A 10 -58.46 10.58 -10.89
N GLY A 11 -58.16 10.81 -12.18
CA GLY A 11 -58.30 9.81 -13.24
C GLY A 11 -57.19 8.74 -13.22
N THR A 12 -55.94 9.14 -12.97
CA THR A 12 -54.78 8.23 -12.99
C THR A 12 -54.72 7.34 -11.74
N LEU A 13 -55.11 7.86 -10.57
CA LEU A 13 -55.17 7.08 -9.33
C LEU A 13 -56.27 6.00 -9.35
N ARG A 14 -57.42 6.25 -9.99
CA ARG A 14 -58.47 5.22 -10.16
C ARG A 14 -58.04 4.05 -11.05
N GLN A 15 -57.23 4.31 -12.09
CA GLN A 15 -56.71 3.24 -12.96
C GLN A 15 -55.64 2.38 -12.27
N LEU A 16 -54.81 2.97 -11.39
CA LEU A 16 -53.79 2.23 -10.65
C LEU A 16 -54.39 1.36 -9.55
N CYS A 17 -55.42 1.84 -8.85
CA CYS A 17 -56.10 1.05 -7.80
C CYS A 17 -56.94 -0.11 -8.36
N SER A 18 -57.41 -0.05 -9.61
CA SER A 18 -58.14 -1.18 -10.24
C SER A 18 -57.22 -2.31 -10.72
N ALA A 19 -55.91 -2.09 -10.82
CA ALA A 19 -54.95 -3.06 -11.36
C ALA A 19 -54.37 -4.02 -10.30
N PHE A 20 -54.52 -3.75 -9.00
CA PHE A 20 -53.92 -4.55 -7.94
C PHE A 20 -54.83 -4.64 -6.69
N PRO A 21 -55.49 -5.79 -6.45
CA PRO A 21 -56.16 -6.06 -5.17
C PRO A 21 -55.13 -6.33 -4.06
N SER A 22 -55.38 -5.74 -2.89
CA SER A 22 -54.60 -5.77 -1.66
C SER A 22 -54.19 -7.17 -1.17
N SER A 23 -52.88 -7.41 -0.99
CA SER A 23 -52.30 -8.31 0.03
C SER A 23 -50.76 -8.37 -0.02
N ASN A 24 -50.05 -7.22 0.01
CA ASN A 24 -48.59 -7.24 0.23
C ASN A 24 -48.07 -5.93 0.89
N PRO A 25 -47.47 -5.97 2.10
CA PRO A 25 -46.98 -4.77 2.79
C PRO A 25 -45.81 -4.06 2.09
N PHE A 26 -45.11 -4.70 1.16
CA PHE A 26 -44.05 -4.07 0.35
C PHE A 26 -44.57 -3.01 -0.64
N LEU A 27 -45.83 -3.10 -1.07
CA LEU A 27 -46.41 -2.13 -2.03
C LEU A 27 -46.85 -0.81 -1.35
N LEU A 28 -47.12 -0.83 -0.04
CA LEU A 28 -47.44 0.37 0.73
C LEU A 28 -46.22 1.29 0.89
N LEU A 29 -45.03 0.71 1.09
CA LEU A 29 -43.74 1.44 1.17
C LEU A 29 -43.37 2.14 -0.15
N LEU A 30 -43.67 1.51 -1.29
CA LEU A 30 -43.47 2.12 -2.61
C LEU A 30 -44.43 3.30 -2.86
N SER A 31 -45.64 3.26 -2.29
CA SER A 31 -46.60 4.38 -2.41
C SER A 31 -46.17 5.62 -1.61
N SER A 32 -45.53 5.40 -0.45
CA SER A 32 -44.99 6.48 0.39
C SER A 32 -43.74 7.11 -0.23
N ASP A 33 -42.83 6.33 -0.82
CA ASP A 33 -41.66 6.86 -1.51
C ASP A 33 -42.04 7.65 -2.77
N PHE A 34 -43.09 7.21 -3.47
CA PHE A 34 -43.60 7.92 -4.64
C PHE A 34 -44.22 9.29 -4.27
N GLN A 35 -44.96 9.37 -3.16
CA GLN A 35 -45.46 10.65 -2.64
C GLN A 35 -44.32 11.57 -2.19
N PHE A 36 -43.26 11.01 -1.57
CA PHE A 36 -42.12 11.78 -1.08
C PHE A 36 -41.27 12.37 -2.23
N GLN A 37 -41.03 11.60 -3.29
CA GLN A 37 -40.30 12.11 -4.47
C GLN A 37 -41.11 13.14 -5.28
N LEU A 38 -42.44 13.04 -5.29
CA LEU A 38 -43.29 14.04 -5.94
C LEU A 38 -43.25 15.38 -5.18
N LEU A 39 -43.27 15.35 -3.85
CA LEU A 39 -43.14 16.53 -2.98
C LEU A 39 -41.77 17.21 -3.13
N LEU A 40 -40.69 16.44 -3.19
CA LEU A 40 -39.33 16.95 -3.46
C LEU A 40 -39.21 17.63 -4.83
N SER A 41 -39.90 17.08 -5.84
CA SER A 41 -39.92 17.64 -7.20
C SER A 41 -40.70 18.96 -7.27
N PHE A 42 -41.77 19.10 -6.47
CA PHE A 42 -42.51 20.36 -6.33
C PHE A 42 -41.69 21.41 -5.59
N HIS A 43 -41.01 21.03 -4.51
CA HIS A 43 -40.22 21.97 -3.71
C HIS A 43 -39.03 22.52 -4.52
N TYR A 44 -38.35 21.66 -5.30
CA TYR A 44 -37.29 22.08 -6.21
C TYR A 44 -37.77 23.08 -7.28
N PHE A 45 -39.05 23.02 -7.68
CA PHE A 45 -39.61 23.91 -8.71
C PHE A 45 -39.99 25.29 -8.15
N GLU A 46 -40.44 25.39 -6.89
CA GLU A 46 -40.65 26.68 -6.21
C GLU A 46 -39.34 27.41 -5.95
N THR A 47 -38.28 26.69 -5.51
CA THR A 47 -36.97 27.31 -5.22
C THR A 47 -36.28 27.86 -6.48
N VAL A 48 -36.54 27.27 -7.65
CA VAL A 48 -35.96 27.74 -8.93
C VAL A 48 -36.69 28.98 -9.48
N GLN A 49 -37.95 29.23 -9.08
CA GLN A 49 -38.66 30.47 -9.44
C GLN A 49 -38.23 31.69 -8.61
N GLU A 50 -37.75 31.52 -7.37
CA GLU A 50 -37.30 32.65 -6.54
C GLU A 50 -35.91 33.19 -6.92
N HIS A 51 -35.10 32.45 -7.67
CA HIS A 51 -33.69 32.83 -7.91
C HIS A 51 -33.25 33.03 -9.36
N THR A 52 -34.15 33.12 -10.35
CA THR A 52 -33.74 33.36 -11.74
C THR A 52 -34.57 34.43 -12.46
N ILE A 53 -34.00 35.64 -12.58
CA ILE A 53 -34.46 36.68 -13.50
C ILE A 53 -33.99 36.29 -14.92
N VAL A 54 -34.81 35.61 -15.71
CA VAL A 54 -34.65 35.53 -17.18
C VAL A 54 -36.01 35.59 -17.89
N ARG A 55 -36.03 36.45 -18.92
CA ARG A 55 -37.15 36.91 -19.74
C ARG A 55 -37.81 35.80 -20.59
N SER A 56 -39.14 35.90 -20.70
CA SER A 56 -40.00 35.49 -21.82
C SER A 56 -39.68 34.18 -22.56
N VAL A 57 -40.26 33.07 -22.11
CA VAL A 57 -40.49 31.86 -22.94
C VAL A 57 -42.01 31.65 -23.07
N PRO A 58 -42.57 31.52 -24.29
CA PRO A 58 -44.00 31.29 -24.47
C PRO A 58 -44.45 29.95 -23.86
N PHE A 59 -45.55 29.98 -23.10
CA PHE A 59 -46.19 28.86 -22.40
C PHE A 59 -46.34 27.54 -23.22
N PRO A 60 -46.57 27.56 -24.56
CA PRO A 60 -46.69 26.33 -25.36
C PRO A 60 -45.38 25.50 -25.41
N ILE A 61 -44.21 26.15 -25.36
CA ILE A 61 -42.91 25.47 -25.46
C ILE A 61 -42.54 24.77 -24.14
N LEU A 62 -42.94 25.36 -23.01
CA LEU A 62 -42.73 24.80 -21.68
C LEU A 62 -43.59 23.53 -21.48
N ALA A 63 -44.84 23.54 -21.94
CA ALA A 63 -45.74 22.39 -21.88
C ALA A 63 -45.27 21.19 -22.73
N LEU A 64 -44.66 21.45 -23.89
CA LEU A 64 -44.08 20.41 -24.76
C LEU A 64 -42.84 19.76 -24.14
N ARG A 65 -41.98 20.54 -23.48
CA ARG A 65 -40.83 19.99 -22.73
C ARG A 65 -41.25 19.20 -21.50
N PHE A 66 -42.32 19.63 -20.80
CA PHE A 66 -42.87 18.92 -19.65
C PHE A 66 -43.51 17.58 -20.04
N ARG A 67 -44.28 17.53 -21.15
CA ARG A 67 -44.84 16.26 -21.68
C ARG A 67 -43.74 15.29 -22.13
N SER A 68 -42.67 15.80 -22.73
CA SER A 68 -41.53 14.97 -23.17
C SER A 68 -40.75 14.39 -21.99
N ALA A 69 -40.52 15.19 -20.94
CA ALA A 69 -39.83 14.74 -19.73
C ALA A 69 -40.64 13.68 -18.97
N ILE A 70 -41.96 13.86 -18.83
CA ILE A 70 -42.84 12.87 -18.19
C ILE A 70 -42.81 11.56 -18.99
N SER A 71 -42.98 11.61 -20.32
CA SER A 71 -42.99 10.42 -21.17
C SER A 71 -41.66 9.65 -21.13
N PHE A 72 -40.53 10.35 -21.09
CA PHE A 72 -39.20 9.75 -20.96
C PHE A 72 -39.00 9.08 -19.60
N PHE A 73 -39.54 9.68 -18.53
CA PHE A 73 -39.50 9.11 -17.19
C PHE A 73 -40.42 7.89 -17.04
N THR A 74 -41.63 7.94 -17.61
CA THR A 74 -42.55 6.78 -17.61
C THR A 74 -41.96 5.60 -18.37
N PHE A 75 -41.28 5.86 -19.49
CA PHE A 75 -40.62 4.80 -20.28
C PHE A 75 -39.47 4.14 -19.51
N ARG A 76 -38.63 4.92 -18.79
CA ARG A 76 -37.56 4.36 -17.95
C ARG A 76 -38.09 3.53 -16.78
N VAL A 77 -39.16 3.99 -16.11
CA VAL A 77 -39.77 3.26 -14.98
C VAL A 77 -40.40 1.94 -15.45
N LEU A 78 -41.10 1.93 -16.58
CA LEU A 78 -41.65 0.71 -17.19
C LEU A 78 -40.55 -0.26 -17.65
N HIS A 79 -39.42 0.26 -18.14
CA HIS A 79 -38.29 -0.57 -18.55
C HIS A 79 -37.57 -1.21 -17.36
N LEU A 80 -37.36 -0.46 -16.27
CA LEU A 80 -36.80 -1.00 -15.02
C LEU A 80 -37.74 -2.04 -14.37
N SER A 81 -39.05 -1.79 -14.37
CA SER A 81 -40.06 -2.75 -13.87
C SER A 81 -40.01 -4.08 -14.62
N ASN A 82 -39.93 -4.05 -15.95
CA ASN A 82 -39.82 -5.26 -16.77
C ASN A 82 -38.48 -6.00 -16.58
N LEU A 83 -37.39 -5.26 -16.32
CA LEU A 83 -36.08 -5.85 -16.00
C LEU A 83 -36.08 -6.54 -14.63
N LEU A 84 -36.70 -5.93 -13.61
CA LEU A 84 -36.85 -6.53 -12.28
C LEU A 84 -37.75 -7.78 -12.32
N SER A 85 -38.84 -7.75 -13.08
CA SER A 85 -39.73 -8.93 -13.26
C SER A 85 -39.03 -10.10 -13.97
N ARG A 86 -38.13 -9.81 -14.93
CA ARG A 86 -37.28 -10.83 -15.56
C ARG A 86 -36.17 -11.35 -14.64
N LEU A 87 -35.63 -10.51 -13.76
CA LEU A 87 -34.63 -10.94 -12.78
C LEU A 87 -35.25 -11.86 -11.72
N LEU A 88 -36.44 -11.51 -11.21
CA LEU A 88 -37.17 -12.34 -10.25
C LEU A 88 -37.59 -13.70 -10.83
N SER A 89 -37.99 -13.75 -12.11
CA SER A 89 -38.32 -15.04 -12.74
C SER A 89 -37.09 -15.93 -13.01
N LEU A 90 -35.89 -15.35 -13.20
CA LEU A 90 -34.64 -16.12 -13.25
C LEU A 90 -34.22 -16.67 -11.88
N VAL A 91 -34.40 -15.91 -10.80
CA VAL A 91 -34.08 -16.35 -9.44
C VAL A 91 -35.03 -17.45 -8.96
N MET A 92 -36.32 -17.41 -9.34
CA MET A 92 -37.27 -18.46 -8.97
C MET A 92 -37.08 -19.76 -9.79
N ALA A 93 -36.46 -19.68 -10.98
CA ALA A 93 -36.17 -20.85 -11.81
C ALA A 93 -34.94 -21.66 -11.34
N SER A 94 -34.02 -21.03 -10.59
CA SER A 94 -32.85 -21.72 -10.01
C SER A 94 -33.18 -22.56 -8.76
N ASP A 95 -34.31 -22.31 -8.10
CA ASP A 95 -34.70 -23.00 -6.86
C ASP A 95 -35.54 -24.28 -7.10
N SER A 96 -35.75 -24.69 -8.36
CA SER A 96 -36.64 -25.82 -8.71
C SER A 96 -35.93 -27.09 -9.21
N LEU A 97 -34.61 -27.23 -9.02
CA LEU A 97 -33.87 -28.44 -9.40
C LEU A 97 -33.20 -29.09 -8.19
N VAL A 98 -33.46 -30.39 -8.06
CA VAL A 98 -32.88 -31.39 -7.14
C VAL A 98 -33.65 -31.63 -5.83
N ILE A 99 -34.75 -32.38 -5.94
CA ILE A 99 -35.07 -33.45 -4.99
C ILE A 99 -35.40 -34.69 -5.83
N SER A 100 -34.55 -35.72 -5.76
CA SER A 100 -34.92 -37.09 -6.14
C SER A 100 -34.20 -38.08 -5.22
N ASP A 101 -34.98 -38.79 -4.42
CA ASP A 101 -34.55 -39.93 -3.62
C ASP A 101 -33.97 -41.05 -4.49
N GLY A 102 -32.84 -41.61 -4.06
CA GLY A 102 -32.18 -42.72 -4.75
C GLY A 102 -31.13 -43.40 -3.88
N ASN A 103 -31.54 -44.47 -3.21
CA ASN A 103 -30.74 -45.39 -2.41
C ASN A 103 -29.57 -45.98 -3.23
N GLY A 104 -28.32 -45.85 -2.77
CA GLY A 104 -27.14 -46.35 -3.48
C GLY A 104 -25.85 -46.29 -2.68
N ASN A 105 -25.42 -47.44 -2.17
CA ASN A 105 -24.20 -47.65 -1.41
C ASN A 105 -22.96 -47.41 -2.31
N GLY A 106 -22.15 -46.39 -2.03
CA GLY A 106 -20.98 -46.04 -2.85
C GLY A 106 -20.02 -45.11 -2.11
N ASN A 107 -18.76 -45.51 -2.03
CA ASN A 107 -17.66 -44.86 -1.33
C ASN A 107 -17.34 -43.48 -1.95
N ALA A 108 -18.01 -42.43 -1.51
CA ALA A 108 -17.80 -41.06 -1.99
C ALA A 108 -16.65 -40.41 -1.21
N LYS A 109 -15.57 -40.05 -1.91
CA LYS A 109 -14.62 -39.06 -1.43
C LYS A 109 -15.40 -37.75 -1.24
N SER A 110 -15.56 -37.31 -0.01
CA SER A 110 -16.21 -36.03 0.33
C SER A 110 -15.50 -34.90 -0.44
N GLU A 111 -16.23 -34.17 -1.26
CA GLU A 111 -15.76 -32.87 -1.73
C GLU A 111 -15.44 -31.99 -0.50
N PRO A 112 -14.30 -31.29 -0.47
CA PRO A 112 -13.98 -30.43 0.66
C PRO A 112 -15.05 -29.34 0.76
N HIS A 113 -15.74 -29.27 1.89
CA HIS A 113 -16.67 -28.18 2.18
C HIS A 113 -15.95 -26.83 2.02
N PRO A 114 -16.61 -25.81 1.44
CA PRO A 114 -16.00 -24.49 1.27
C PRO A 114 -15.63 -23.92 2.64
N GLN A 115 -14.34 -23.67 2.86
CA GLN A 115 -13.83 -23.03 4.08
C GLN A 115 -13.51 -21.56 3.81
N ARG A 116 -13.86 -20.70 4.78
CA ARG A 116 -13.57 -19.28 4.73
C ARG A 116 -12.10 -19.00 5.09
N SER A 117 -11.48 -18.03 4.42
CA SER A 117 -10.17 -17.52 4.81
C SER A 117 -10.27 -16.58 6.01
N TYR A 118 -9.14 -16.37 6.69
CA TYR A 118 -9.06 -15.56 7.91
C TYR A 118 -7.73 -14.83 8.03
N GLN A 119 -7.67 -13.91 9.00
CA GLN A 119 -6.47 -13.13 9.32
C GLN A 119 -6.20 -13.24 10.83
N ALA A 120 -4.94 -13.25 11.25
CA ALA A 120 -4.59 -13.21 12.67
C ALA A 120 -4.42 -11.77 13.15
N VAL A 121 -4.90 -11.45 14.35
CA VAL A 121 -4.64 -10.17 15.04
C VAL A 121 -4.14 -10.48 16.44
N VAL A 122 -2.94 -10.01 16.78
CA VAL A 122 -2.28 -10.37 18.04
C VAL A 122 -1.27 -9.31 18.45
N ILE A 123 -1.11 -9.11 19.75
CA ILE A 123 0.02 -8.38 20.33
C ILE A 123 0.97 -9.39 20.96
N ALA A 124 2.27 -9.25 20.70
CA ALA A 124 3.28 -10.18 21.18
C ALA A 124 4.60 -9.48 21.53
N THR A 125 5.29 -10.03 22.52
CA THR A 125 6.68 -9.66 22.84
C THR A 125 7.65 -10.11 21.75
N ARG A 126 8.90 -9.66 21.82
CA ARG A 126 10.00 -10.14 20.96
C ARG A 126 10.12 -11.67 20.95
N ASP A 127 9.82 -12.30 22.08
CA ASP A 127 9.88 -13.75 22.29
C ASP A 127 8.56 -14.47 21.97
N MET A 128 7.63 -13.77 21.30
CA MET A 128 6.28 -14.26 20.93
C MET A 128 5.38 -14.57 22.13
N GLY A 129 5.66 -13.99 23.30
CA GLY A 129 4.80 -14.09 24.48
C GLY A 129 3.57 -13.20 24.33
N ILE A 130 2.39 -13.70 24.70
CA ILE A 130 1.10 -13.02 24.47
C ILE A 130 0.27 -12.84 25.75
N SER A 131 0.51 -13.63 26.81
CA SER A 131 -0.19 -13.47 28.08
C SER A 131 0.63 -14.01 29.26
N MET A 132 0.25 -13.59 30.46
CA MET A 132 0.66 -14.14 31.75
C MET A 132 -0.58 -14.30 32.63
N ASP A 133 -0.77 -15.46 33.25
CA ASP A 133 -1.90 -15.77 34.15
C ASP A 133 -3.28 -15.46 33.53
N GLY A 134 -3.42 -15.70 32.22
CA GLY A 134 -4.64 -15.42 31.47
C GLY A 134 -4.95 -13.94 31.26
N LYS A 135 -3.98 -13.04 31.45
CA LYS A 135 -4.11 -11.59 31.23
C LYS A 135 -2.99 -11.06 30.34
N LEU A 136 -3.21 -9.88 29.75
CA LEU A 136 -2.15 -9.14 29.08
C LEU A 136 -1.17 -8.59 30.14
N PRO A 137 0.15 -8.85 30.04
CA PRO A 137 1.15 -8.36 31.00
C PRO A 137 1.43 -6.85 30.90
N TRP A 138 0.79 -6.18 29.95
CA TRP A 138 0.98 -4.76 29.63
C TRP A 138 -0.37 -4.06 29.52
N THR A 139 -0.32 -2.73 29.51
CA THR A 139 -1.49 -1.88 29.27
C THR A 139 -1.12 -0.90 28.16
N LEU A 140 -1.68 -1.11 26.97
CA LEU A 140 -1.39 -0.31 25.78
C LEU A 140 -2.71 0.11 25.12
N PRO A 141 -3.36 1.21 25.57
CA PRO A 141 -4.61 1.68 25.00
C PRO A 141 -4.55 1.91 23.49
N THR A 142 -3.40 2.38 22.98
CA THR A 142 -3.22 2.61 21.54
C THR A 142 -3.26 1.30 20.74
N ASP A 143 -2.78 0.19 21.31
CA ASP A 143 -2.91 -1.14 20.69
C ASP A 143 -4.36 -1.64 20.72
N LEU A 144 -5.06 -1.48 21.84
CA LEU A 144 -6.47 -1.85 21.94
C LEU A 144 -7.34 -1.10 20.93
N ASN A 145 -7.08 0.20 20.72
CA ASN A 145 -7.74 0.99 19.69
C ASN A 145 -7.45 0.45 18.28
N PHE A 146 -6.19 0.05 18.01
CA PHE A 146 -5.83 -0.56 16.73
C PHE A 146 -6.53 -1.91 16.52
N PHE A 147 -6.59 -2.76 17.56
CA PHE A 147 -7.33 -4.02 17.56
C PHE A 147 -8.83 -3.81 17.31
N GLU A 148 -9.44 -2.81 17.95
CA GLU A 148 -10.85 -2.48 17.72
C GLU A 148 -11.08 -1.98 16.30
N GLU A 149 -10.27 -1.04 15.83
CA GLU A 149 -10.39 -0.45 14.48
C GLU A 149 -10.28 -1.55 13.41
N ILE A 150 -9.24 -2.39 13.47
CA ILE A 150 -8.99 -3.41 12.46
C ILE A 150 -10.05 -4.51 12.44
N THR A 151 -10.59 -4.88 13.61
CA THR A 151 -11.59 -5.94 13.71
C THR A 151 -13.01 -5.45 13.50
N THR A 152 -13.29 -4.13 13.56
CA THR A 152 -14.65 -3.58 13.45
C THR A 152 -14.92 -2.94 12.10
N VAL A 153 -13.94 -2.25 11.51
CA VAL A 153 -14.15 -1.51 10.25
C VAL A 153 -14.37 -2.47 9.07
N THR A 154 -15.46 -2.26 8.35
CA THR A 154 -15.81 -2.96 7.10
C THR A 154 -15.73 -2.03 5.90
N SER A 155 -15.50 -2.59 4.72
CA SER A 155 -15.62 -1.85 3.46
C SER A 155 -17.09 -1.65 3.07
N ASP A 156 -17.96 -2.61 3.42
CA ASP A 156 -19.40 -2.57 3.23
C ASP A 156 -20.11 -2.24 4.57
N PRO A 157 -20.77 -1.07 4.68
CA PRO A 157 -21.51 -0.68 5.89
C PRO A 157 -22.65 -1.63 6.27
N GLY A 158 -23.15 -2.45 5.34
CA GLY A 158 -24.19 -3.44 5.59
C GLY A 158 -23.67 -4.76 6.21
N LYS A 159 -22.35 -4.92 6.30
CA LYS A 159 -21.70 -6.14 6.82
C LYS A 159 -21.04 -5.90 8.17
N LYS A 160 -20.76 -7.00 8.87
CA LYS A 160 -19.94 -7.03 10.10
C LYS A 160 -18.70 -7.89 9.88
N ASN A 161 -17.72 -7.79 10.76
CA ASN A 161 -16.62 -8.77 10.81
C ASN A 161 -16.89 -9.82 11.90
N ALA A 162 -16.20 -10.95 11.81
CA ALA A 162 -16.20 -11.99 12.84
C ALA A 162 -14.84 -12.06 13.54
N VAL A 163 -14.86 -12.24 14.86
CA VAL A 163 -13.68 -12.53 15.69
C VAL A 163 -13.80 -13.94 16.24
N VAL A 164 -12.76 -14.74 16.07
CA VAL A 164 -12.70 -16.14 16.49
C VAL A 164 -11.64 -16.28 17.56
N MET A 165 -12.03 -16.85 18.70
CA MET A 165 -11.13 -17.00 19.84
C MET A 165 -11.36 -18.29 20.64
N GLY A 166 -10.32 -18.77 21.31
CA GLY A 166 -10.43 -19.86 22.27
C GLY A 166 -11.16 -19.46 23.54
N ARG A 167 -11.76 -20.43 24.23
CA ARG A 167 -12.51 -20.23 25.50
C ARG A 167 -11.76 -19.41 26.56
N LYS A 168 -10.47 -19.70 26.79
CA LYS A 168 -9.66 -18.96 27.79
C LYS A 168 -9.48 -17.49 27.41
N THR A 169 -9.34 -17.18 26.12
CA THR A 169 -9.27 -15.80 25.64
C THR A 169 -10.62 -15.10 25.86
N TRP A 170 -11.74 -15.77 25.55
CA TRP A 170 -13.07 -15.24 25.87
C TRP A 170 -13.26 -14.96 27.38
N GLU A 171 -12.83 -15.88 28.24
CA GLU A 171 -12.88 -15.75 29.70
C GLU A 171 -11.99 -14.60 30.23
N SER A 172 -10.91 -14.26 29.51
CA SER A 172 -10.01 -13.15 29.86
C SER A 172 -10.57 -11.76 29.56
N ILE A 173 -11.55 -11.66 28.65
CA ILE A 173 -12.19 -10.38 28.32
C ILE A 173 -13.07 -9.95 29.51
N PRO A 174 -12.94 -8.71 30.00
CA PRO A 174 -13.77 -8.21 31.09
C PRO A 174 -15.27 -8.39 30.79
N PRO A 175 -16.10 -8.80 31.76
CA PRO A 175 -17.53 -9.04 31.56
C PRO A 175 -18.29 -7.86 30.93
N GLU A 176 -17.90 -6.63 31.24
CA GLU A 176 -18.43 -5.39 30.69
C GLU A 176 -18.11 -5.17 29.21
N ASN A 177 -17.08 -5.85 28.69
CA ASN A 177 -16.58 -5.73 27.33
C ASN A 177 -16.84 -6.99 26.48
N ARG A 178 -17.59 -7.97 27.00
CA ARG A 178 -17.98 -9.19 26.27
C ARG A 178 -19.51 -9.26 26.09
N PRO A 179 -20.04 -9.56 24.89
CA PRO A 179 -19.31 -9.76 23.63
C PRO A 179 -18.64 -8.49 23.12
N LEU A 180 -17.62 -8.64 22.27
CA LEU A 180 -16.99 -7.50 21.62
C LEU A 180 -18.01 -6.81 20.68
N PRO A 181 -18.33 -5.52 20.88
CA PRO A 181 -19.41 -4.85 20.16
C PRO A 181 -19.08 -4.69 18.67
N GLY A 182 -20.13 -4.63 17.84
CA GLY A 182 -20.01 -4.42 16.38
C GLY A 182 -19.52 -5.65 15.59
N ARG A 183 -19.25 -6.78 16.25
CA ARG A 183 -18.63 -7.97 15.67
C ARG A 183 -19.42 -9.23 16.01
N LEU A 184 -19.33 -10.24 15.16
CA LEU A 184 -19.75 -11.61 15.49
C LEU A 184 -18.63 -12.29 16.29
N ASN A 185 -18.94 -12.74 17.50
CA ASN A 185 -17.96 -13.40 18.37
C ASN A 185 -18.12 -14.92 18.25
N VAL A 186 -17.07 -15.62 17.80
CA VAL A 186 -17.06 -17.07 17.67
C VAL A 186 -16.11 -17.66 18.71
N VAL A 187 -16.65 -18.44 19.65
CA VAL A 187 -15.89 -19.02 20.75
C VAL A 187 -15.65 -20.50 20.49
N LEU A 188 -14.38 -20.89 20.46
CA LEU A 188 -13.95 -22.27 20.28
C LEU A 188 -13.93 -23.00 21.63
N THR A 189 -14.80 -24.00 21.80
CA THR A 189 -14.85 -24.85 22.99
C THR A 189 -15.42 -26.23 22.68
N ARG A 190 -14.85 -27.26 23.32
CA ARG A 190 -15.37 -28.64 23.27
C ARG A 190 -16.35 -28.93 24.41
N SER A 191 -16.42 -28.06 25.41
CA SER A 191 -17.33 -28.19 26.55
C SER A 191 -18.74 -27.76 26.12
N GLY A 192 -19.63 -28.72 25.89
CA GLY A 192 -21.02 -28.48 25.43
C GLY A 192 -21.93 -27.79 26.45
N SER A 193 -21.49 -27.62 27.69
CA SER A 193 -22.19 -26.90 28.76
C SER A 193 -21.47 -25.57 29.02
N PHE A 194 -21.83 -24.54 28.28
CA PHE A 194 -21.32 -23.19 28.52
C PHE A 194 -22.46 -22.18 28.33
N ASP A 195 -22.78 -21.42 29.39
CA ASP A 195 -23.90 -20.46 29.46
C ASP A 195 -23.76 -19.23 28.53
N ILE A 196 -22.85 -19.27 27.55
CA ILE A 196 -22.64 -18.20 26.55
C ILE A 196 -23.72 -18.21 25.47
N ALA A 197 -24.37 -19.34 25.21
CA ALA A 197 -25.22 -19.57 24.03
C ALA A 197 -26.47 -18.65 23.93
N THR A 198 -26.71 -17.79 24.90
CA THR A 198 -27.85 -16.85 24.95
C THR A 198 -27.49 -15.40 24.62
N ALA A 199 -26.20 -15.07 24.47
CA ALA A 199 -25.78 -13.71 24.13
C ALA A 199 -25.92 -13.43 22.62
N GLU A 200 -26.56 -12.30 22.28
CA GLU A 200 -26.70 -11.86 20.90
C GLU A 200 -25.31 -11.65 20.26
N ASN A 201 -25.14 -12.06 19.00
CA ASN A 201 -23.87 -12.01 18.27
C ASN A 201 -22.75 -12.91 18.83
N VAL A 202 -23.08 -13.98 19.55
CA VAL A 202 -22.11 -15.00 19.98
C VAL A 202 -22.46 -16.38 19.42
N VAL A 203 -21.47 -17.09 18.91
CA VAL A 203 -21.60 -18.46 18.40
C VAL A 203 -20.52 -19.35 18.99
N ILE A 204 -20.87 -20.60 19.26
CA ILE A 204 -19.95 -21.60 19.80
C ILE A 204 -19.62 -22.62 18.70
N CYS A 205 -18.33 -22.95 18.55
CA CYS A 205 -17.86 -23.98 17.63
C CYS A 205 -16.89 -24.94 18.33
N GLY A 206 -16.90 -26.22 17.94
CA GLY A 206 -16.04 -27.24 18.54
C GLY A 206 -14.58 -27.21 18.08
N SER A 207 -14.32 -26.60 16.92
CA SER A 207 -13.01 -26.52 16.28
C SER A 207 -12.91 -25.32 15.34
N LEU A 208 -11.68 -24.94 14.97
CA LEU A 208 -11.44 -23.90 13.98
C LEU A 208 -12.07 -24.25 12.62
N SER A 209 -11.92 -25.49 12.16
CA SER A 209 -12.53 -25.96 10.90
C SER A 209 -14.05 -25.78 10.90
N SER A 210 -14.73 -26.20 11.96
CA SER A 210 -16.18 -26.03 12.08
C SER A 210 -16.60 -24.55 12.10
N ALA A 211 -15.77 -23.67 12.67
CA ALA A 211 -16.03 -22.24 12.65
C ALA A 211 -15.89 -21.65 11.23
N MET A 212 -14.87 -22.06 10.47
CA MET A 212 -14.69 -21.59 9.10
C MET A 212 -15.77 -22.11 8.14
N GLU A 213 -16.24 -23.34 8.33
CA GLU A 213 -17.36 -23.92 7.58
C GLU A 213 -18.68 -23.20 7.88
N LEU A 214 -18.94 -22.90 9.16
CA LEU A 214 -20.10 -22.11 9.56
C LEU A 214 -20.06 -20.71 8.94
N LEU A 215 -18.92 -20.03 9.02
CA LEU A 215 -18.76 -18.68 8.49
C LEU A 215 -18.76 -18.62 6.95
N ALA A 216 -18.51 -19.74 6.28
CA ALA A 216 -18.66 -19.91 4.83
C ALA A 216 -20.11 -20.21 4.41
N SER A 217 -20.99 -20.55 5.35
CA SER A 217 -22.37 -20.93 5.10
C SER A 217 -23.34 -19.75 5.32
N SER A 218 -24.55 -19.85 4.76
CA SER A 218 -25.63 -18.87 5.00
C SER A 218 -26.08 -18.93 6.47
N PRO A 219 -26.39 -17.78 7.13
CA PRO A 219 -26.41 -16.41 6.61
C PRO A 219 -25.08 -15.65 6.71
N TYR A 220 -24.03 -16.25 7.27
CA TYR A 220 -22.77 -15.57 7.58
C TYR A 220 -21.91 -15.26 6.34
N CYS A 221 -22.00 -16.05 5.28
CA CYS A 221 -21.30 -15.75 4.03
C CYS A 221 -21.77 -14.43 3.38
N LEU A 222 -22.99 -13.99 3.67
CA LEU A 222 -23.58 -12.75 3.15
C LEU A 222 -23.37 -11.57 4.11
N SER A 223 -23.47 -11.81 5.42
CA SER A 223 -23.44 -10.75 6.45
C SER A 223 -22.06 -10.47 7.05
N ILE A 224 -21.15 -11.44 7.03
CA ILE A 224 -19.78 -11.25 7.51
C ILE A 224 -18.90 -10.84 6.33
N GLU A 225 -18.00 -9.87 6.51
CA GLU A 225 -17.02 -9.43 5.51
C GLU A 225 -15.68 -10.15 5.72
N LYS A 226 -15.06 -9.98 6.90
CA LYS A 226 -13.77 -10.59 7.23
C LYS A 226 -13.82 -11.39 8.53
N VAL A 227 -12.88 -12.33 8.65
CA VAL A 227 -12.73 -13.19 9.84
C VAL A 227 -11.36 -12.97 10.45
N PHE A 228 -11.32 -12.67 11.74
CA PHE A 228 -10.10 -12.42 12.50
C PHE A 228 -9.92 -13.44 13.62
N LEU A 229 -8.76 -14.08 13.69
CA LEU A 229 -8.35 -14.90 14.81
C LEU A 229 -7.69 -14.00 15.86
N THR A 230 -8.22 -14.00 17.08
CA THR A 230 -7.79 -13.05 18.12
C THR A 230 -7.18 -13.73 19.35
N GLY A 231 -6.99 -15.04 19.31
CA GLY A 231 -6.32 -15.82 20.36
C GLY A 231 -6.99 -17.16 20.66
N GLY A 232 -6.44 -18.01 21.52
CA GLY A 232 -5.17 -17.88 22.25
C GLY A 232 -4.02 -18.65 21.59
N GLY A 233 -2.97 -18.96 22.36
CA GLY A 233 -1.76 -19.58 21.85
C GLY A 233 -1.98 -20.91 21.09
N GLU A 234 -2.95 -21.73 21.49
CA GLU A 234 -3.31 -22.96 20.77
C GLU A 234 -3.97 -22.66 19.41
N VAL A 235 -4.87 -21.69 19.35
CA VAL A 235 -5.52 -21.24 18.11
C VAL A 235 -4.48 -20.69 17.13
N PHE A 236 -3.54 -19.86 17.60
CA PHE A 236 -2.48 -19.36 16.74
C PHE A 236 -1.51 -20.46 16.29
N ARG A 237 -1.21 -21.45 17.14
CA ARG A 237 -0.38 -22.61 16.79
C ARG A 237 -0.98 -23.43 15.67
N GLU A 238 -2.29 -23.64 15.70
CA GLU A 238 -3.03 -24.34 14.65
C GLU A 238 -3.14 -23.51 13.36
N ALA A 239 -3.35 -22.19 13.48
CA ALA A 239 -3.90 -21.40 12.39
C ALA A 239 -2.93 -20.41 11.72
N LEU A 240 -1.97 -19.83 12.46
CA LEU A 240 -1.20 -18.67 11.97
C LEU A 240 -0.49 -18.97 10.65
N ASN A 241 0.19 -20.11 10.59
CA ASN A 241 0.95 -20.54 9.42
C ASN A 241 0.16 -21.49 8.51
N ALA A 242 -1.11 -21.78 8.82
CA ALA A 242 -1.96 -22.64 7.99
C ALA A 242 -2.42 -21.94 6.70
N PRO A 243 -2.72 -22.69 5.62
CA PRO A 243 -3.08 -22.12 4.31
C PRO A 243 -4.29 -21.17 4.31
N GLY A 244 -5.19 -21.30 5.29
CA GLY A 244 -6.37 -20.43 5.43
C GLY A 244 -6.06 -19.02 5.97
N CYS A 245 -4.89 -18.80 6.55
CA CYS A 245 -4.45 -17.50 7.08
C CYS A 245 -3.85 -16.62 5.97
N GLU A 246 -4.53 -15.54 5.59
CA GLU A 246 -4.10 -14.65 4.51
C GLU A 246 -3.20 -13.49 4.98
N ALA A 247 -3.37 -13.06 6.24
CA ALA A 247 -2.56 -12.01 6.85
C ALA A 247 -2.39 -12.22 8.35
N ALA A 248 -1.31 -11.68 8.89
CA ALA A 248 -1.08 -11.57 10.33
C ALA A 248 -0.79 -10.11 10.68
N HIS A 249 -1.65 -9.52 11.50
CA HIS A 249 -1.50 -8.18 12.07
C HIS A 249 -0.95 -8.33 13.49
N ILE A 250 0.30 -7.96 13.65
CA ILE A 250 1.06 -8.18 14.88
C ILE A 250 1.47 -6.83 15.44
N THR A 251 1.05 -6.54 16.67
CA THR A 251 1.69 -5.50 17.46
C THR A 251 2.91 -6.09 18.14
N GLU A 252 4.09 -5.68 17.70
CA GLU A 252 5.36 -6.24 18.13
C GLU A 252 5.96 -5.37 19.23
N ILE A 253 5.98 -5.86 20.47
CA ILE A 253 6.61 -5.18 21.60
C ILE A 253 8.12 -5.46 21.58
N ASP A 254 8.92 -4.40 21.52
CA ASP A 254 10.38 -4.41 21.53
C ASP A 254 10.95 -4.57 22.94
N ALA A 255 10.40 -5.51 23.71
CA ALA A 255 10.82 -5.84 25.07
C ALA A 255 10.61 -7.34 25.35
N SER A 256 11.46 -7.91 26.21
CA SER A 256 11.24 -9.23 26.80
C SER A 256 10.46 -9.05 28.09
N ILE A 257 9.20 -9.49 28.08
CA ILE A 257 8.29 -9.47 29.23
C ILE A 257 7.95 -10.92 29.55
N GLU A 258 7.88 -11.26 30.82
CA GLU A 258 7.55 -12.61 31.27
C GLU A 258 6.15 -13.01 30.78
N CYS A 259 6.01 -14.21 30.21
CA CYS A 259 4.78 -14.74 29.64
C CYS A 259 4.70 -16.25 29.90
N ASP A 260 3.49 -16.79 30.07
CA ASP A 260 3.21 -18.23 30.20
C ASP A 260 2.62 -18.84 28.91
N THR A 261 2.12 -17.97 28.03
CA THR A 261 1.43 -18.34 26.79
C THR A 261 2.11 -17.64 25.63
N PHE A 262 2.34 -18.40 24.56
CA PHE A 262 3.11 -17.97 23.40
C PHE A 262 2.38 -18.30 22.10
N MET A 263 2.59 -17.47 21.08
CA MET A 263 2.21 -17.75 19.70
C MET A 263 3.41 -18.32 18.92
N PRO A 264 3.21 -19.07 17.82
CA PRO A 264 4.30 -19.43 16.93
C PRO A 264 4.86 -18.17 16.23
N ARG A 265 6.13 -18.24 15.79
CA ARG A 265 6.68 -17.23 14.89
C ARG A 265 5.97 -17.27 13.54
N VAL A 266 5.86 -16.11 12.90
CA VAL A 266 5.43 -16.00 11.50
C VAL A 266 6.47 -16.66 10.61
N ASP A 267 6.02 -17.58 9.75
CA ASP A 267 6.90 -18.21 8.77
C ASP A 267 7.21 -17.25 7.61
N THR A 268 8.41 -16.69 7.61
CA THR A 268 8.87 -15.72 6.60
C THR A 268 9.08 -16.31 5.21
N SER A 269 8.97 -17.63 5.04
CA SER A 269 9.00 -18.26 3.70
C SER A 269 7.68 -18.11 2.96
N VAL A 270 6.57 -17.95 3.70
CA VAL A 270 5.21 -17.81 3.15
C VAL A 270 4.59 -16.46 3.45
N PHE A 271 5.06 -15.75 4.49
CA PHE A 271 4.59 -14.43 4.85
C PHE A 271 5.67 -13.37 4.61
N VAL A 272 5.26 -12.25 4.02
CA VAL A 272 6.13 -11.08 3.80
C VAL A 272 5.52 -9.83 4.43
N PRO A 273 6.34 -8.89 4.93
CA PRO A 273 5.82 -7.63 5.47
C PRO A 273 5.13 -6.79 4.39
N TRP A 274 3.86 -6.41 4.63
CA TRP A 274 3.10 -5.45 3.83
C TRP A 274 3.27 -4.02 4.35
N TYR A 275 3.18 -3.87 5.67
CA TYR A 275 3.24 -2.59 6.34
C TYR A 275 3.90 -2.76 7.71
N SER A 276 4.69 -1.76 8.12
CA SER A 276 5.15 -1.62 9.50
C SER A 276 5.06 -0.16 9.90
N SER A 277 4.41 0.14 11.02
CA SER A 277 4.42 1.48 11.58
C SER A 277 5.84 1.89 11.99
N PHE A 278 6.05 3.19 12.14
CA PHE A 278 7.18 3.67 12.92
C PHE A 278 7.02 3.22 14.38
N PRO A 279 8.13 2.97 15.10
CA PRO A 279 8.07 2.60 16.51
C PRO A 279 7.38 3.68 17.34
N LEU A 280 6.44 3.26 18.19
CA LEU A 280 5.74 4.08 19.18
C LEU A 280 6.30 3.77 20.57
N VAL A 281 6.13 4.71 21.50
CA VAL A 281 6.44 4.50 22.92
C VAL A 281 5.22 4.88 23.74
N GLU A 282 4.66 3.92 24.48
CA GLU A 282 3.54 4.11 25.41
C GLU A 282 3.85 3.32 26.68
N ASN A 283 3.68 3.93 27.86
CA ASN A 283 3.96 3.29 29.15
C ASN A 283 5.35 2.62 29.25
N ASN A 284 6.38 3.30 28.72
CA ASN A 284 7.77 2.83 28.66
C ASN A 284 8.00 1.56 27.81
N LEU A 285 7.00 1.12 27.03
CA LEU A 285 7.15 0.05 26.08
C LEU A 285 7.24 0.63 24.67
N ARG A 286 8.28 0.21 23.96
CA ARG A 286 8.45 0.50 22.54
C ARG A 286 7.80 -0.62 21.72
N TYR A 287 6.97 -0.29 20.74
CA TYR A 287 6.31 -1.29 19.90
C TYR A 287 5.98 -0.74 18.50
N SER A 288 5.65 -1.63 17.57
CA SER A 288 5.20 -1.27 16.23
C SER A 288 4.06 -2.16 15.75
N PHE A 289 3.18 -1.60 14.93
CA PHE A 289 2.13 -2.36 14.23
C PHE A 289 2.70 -2.89 12.92
N THR A 290 2.77 -4.20 12.77
CA THR A 290 3.30 -4.85 11.57
C THR A 290 2.24 -5.76 10.97
N THR A 291 2.00 -5.63 9.66
CA THR A 291 1.16 -6.57 8.92
C THR A 291 2.03 -7.39 8.00
N TYR A 292 1.91 -8.71 8.12
CA TYR A 292 2.45 -9.68 7.20
C TYR A 292 1.32 -10.22 6.31
N VAL A 293 1.60 -10.40 5.02
CA VAL A 293 0.66 -11.00 4.07
C VAL A 293 1.21 -12.29 3.54
N ARG A 294 0.34 -13.29 3.39
CA ARG A 294 0.72 -14.56 2.78
C ARG A 294 0.94 -14.35 1.29
N VAL A 295 2.10 -14.77 0.80
CA VAL A 295 2.41 -14.86 -0.62
C VAL A 295 2.31 -16.32 -1.02
N ARG A 296 1.51 -16.61 -2.04
CA ARG A 296 1.39 -17.95 -2.62
C ARG A 296 2.48 -18.10 -3.69
N SER A 297 3.58 -18.73 -3.30
CA SER A 297 4.63 -19.20 -4.23
C SER A 297 4.34 -20.65 -4.62
N SER A 298 4.65 -21.04 -5.86
CA SER A 298 4.51 -22.45 -6.27
C SER A 298 5.60 -23.30 -5.58
N PRO A 299 5.36 -24.59 -5.25
CA PRO A 299 6.32 -25.42 -4.49
C PRO A 299 7.70 -25.61 -5.15
N ALA A 300 7.87 -25.23 -6.42
CA ALA A 300 9.14 -25.24 -7.12
C ALA A 300 10.11 -24.12 -6.67
N GLU A 301 9.65 -23.14 -5.90
CA GLU A 301 10.37 -21.89 -5.59
C GLU A 301 11.14 -21.92 -4.26
N CYS A 302 10.99 -22.97 -3.43
CA CYS A 302 11.65 -23.07 -2.12
C CYS A 302 13.03 -23.77 -2.15
N LEU A 303 13.42 -24.37 -3.28
CA LEU A 303 14.77 -24.93 -3.45
C LEU A 303 15.66 -23.86 -4.07
N GLY A 304 16.57 -23.33 -3.24
CA GLY A 304 17.58 -22.37 -3.65
C GLY A 304 18.37 -22.88 -4.85
N TYR A 305 18.10 -22.30 -6.01
CA TYR A 305 19.04 -22.27 -7.11
C TYR A 305 19.69 -20.90 -7.12
N ASP A 306 21.02 -20.90 -7.11
CA ASP A 306 21.89 -19.76 -7.35
C ASP A 306 21.63 -19.23 -8.76
N VAL A 307 20.58 -18.43 -8.91
CA VAL A 307 20.37 -17.64 -10.11
C VAL A 307 21.18 -16.37 -9.93
N ASP A 308 22.22 -16.24 -10.75
CA ASP A 308 23.01 -15.02 -10.91
C ASP A 308 22.07 -13.82 -11.09
N PRO A 309 22.07 -12.83 -10.18
CA PRO A 309 21.20 -11.66 -10.26
C PRO A 309 21.49 -10.78 -11.49
N PHE A 310 22.50 -11.11 -12.30
CA PHE A 310 22.93 -10.36 -13.47
C PHE A 310 22.67 -11.06 -14.83
N SER A 311 22.02 -12.23 -14.86
CA SER A 311 21.72 -12.90 -16.14
C SER A 311 20.43 -12.38 -16.78
N ASP A 312 20.53 -11.80 -17.97
CA ASP A 312 19.40 -11.40 -18.83
C ASP A 312 18.79 -12.57 -19.65
N SER A 313 18.89 -13.82 -19.17
CA SER A 313 18.33 -14.96 -19.89
C SER A 313 16.84 -15.18 -19.56
N ASN A 314 15.98 -14.96 -20.56
CA ASN A 314 14.55 -15.31 -20.67
C ASN A 314 13.94 -15.97 -19.43
N SER A 315 13.33 -15.15 -18.57
CA SER A 315 12.67 -15.60 -17.35
C SER A 315 11.49 -16.51 -17.67
N VAL A 316 11.52 -17.72 -17.11
CA VAL A 316 10.31 -18.52 -16.86
C VAL A 316 9.33 -17.61 -16.12
N SER A 317 8.18 -17.32 -16.76
CA SER A 317 7.16 -16.44 -16.20
C SER A 317 6.54 -17.10 -14.97
N LEU A 318 7.05 -16.77 -13.79
CA LEU A 318 6.47 -17.15 -12.51
C LEU A 318 5.12 -16.42 -12.37
N LYS A 319 4.02 -17.20 -12.36
CA LYS A 319 2.67 -16.65 -12.18
C LYS A 319 2.43 -16.41 -10.69
N PHE A 320 2.75 -15.20 -10.24
CA PHE A 320 2.21 -14.66 -8.99
C PHE A 320 0.70 -14.49 -9.20
N GLU A 321 -0.13 -15.29 -8.52
CA GLU A 321 -1.56 -15.01 -8.45
C GLU A 321 -1.74 -13.75 -7.62
N VAL A 322 -1.81 -12.60 -8.30
CA VAL A 322 -2.21 -11.33 -7.69
C VAL A 322 -3.69 -11.45 -7.33
N ASN A 323 -3.99 -12.13 -6.24
CA ASN A 323 -5.18 -11.78 -5.47
C ASN A 323 -4.97 -10.32 -5.09
N LYS A 324 -5.93 -9.45 -5.41
CA LYS A 324 -5.86 -7.97 -5.39
C LYS A 324 -5.64 -7.35 -3.99
N PHE A 325 -4.88 -7.99 -3.10
CA PHE A 325 -4.73 -7.75 -1.65
C PHE A 325 -6.01 -7.26 -0.95
N SER A 326 -7.16 -7.59 -1.53
CA SER A 326 -8.46 -7.00 -1.20
C SER A 326 -9.07 -7.64 0.04
N PHE A 327 -8.48 -8.75 0.47
CA PHE A 327 -8.71 -9.37 1.77
C PHE A 327 -8.20 -8.49 2.91
N LEU A 328 -7.20 -7.62 2.69
CA LEU A 328 -6.73 -6.71 3.71
C LEU A 328 -7.82 -5.71 4.11
N PRO A 329 -7.91 -5.32 5.39
CA PRO A 329 -8.66 -4.14 5.80
C PRO A 329 -8.20 -2.91 5.01
N LYS A 330 -9.14 -2.08 4.56
CA LYS A 330 -8.86 -0.89 3.74
C LYS A 330 -7.79 0.00 4.38
N MET A 331 -7.89 0.23 5.69
CA MET A 331 -6.93 1.00 6.48
C MET A 331 -5.49 0.44 6.42
N ILE A 332 -5.31 -0.88 6.27
CA ILE A 332 -4.00 -1.52 6.21
C ILE A 332 -3.45 -1.48 4.78
N TYR A 333 -4.31 -1.74 3.80
CA TYR A 333 -3.95 -1.60 2.39
C TYR A 333 -3.46 -0.17 2.08
N GLU A 334 -4.18 0.85 2.57
CA GLU A 334 -3.88 2.26 2.34
C GLU A 334 -2.65 2.79 3.08
N ARG A 335 -2.10 2.00 4.02
CA ARG A 335 -0.86 2.30 4.75
C ARG A 335 0.41 1.81 4.02
N HIS A 336 0.30 1.09 2.91
CA HIS A 336 1.46 0.68 2.12
C HIS A 336 2.26 1.90 1.66
N GLU A 337 3.57 1.94 1.95
CA GLU A 337 4.36 3.17 1.81
C GLU A 337 4.55 3.61 0.35
N GLU A 338 4.51 2.68 -0.62
CA GLU A 338 4.50 3.01 -2.06
C GLU A 338 3.33 3.92 -2.47
N LEU A 339 2.20 3.88 -1.74
CA LEU A 339 1.06 4.76 -2.02
C LEU A 339 1.42 6.24 -1.81
N LYS A 340 2.46 6.56 -1.03
CA LYS A 340 2.95 7.94 -0.88
C LYS A 340 3.47 8.48 -2.22
N TYR A 341 4.26 7.69 -2.93
CA TYR A 341 4.74 8.04 -4.27
C TYR A 341 3.59 8.12 -5.27
N LEU A 342 2.69 7.14 -5.27
CA LEU A 342 1.58 7.09 -6.24
C LEU A 342 0.60 8.25 -6.06
N ARG A 343 0.23 8.59 -4.81
CA ARG A 343 -0.61 9.76 -4.53
C ARG A 343 0.06 11.05 -4.97
N MET A 344 1.37 11.20 -4.73
CA MET A 344 2.11 12.38 -5.17
C MET A 344 2.14 12.51 -6.70
N VAL A 345 2.36 11.41 -7.43
CA VAL A 345 2.25 11.39 -8.90
C VAL A 345 0.85 11.80 -9.35
N GLN A 346 -0.19 11.22 -8.74
CA GLN A 346 -1.58 11.54 -9.07
C GLN A 346 -1.90 13.02 -8.83
N GLU A 347 -1.47 13.59 -7.70
CA GLU A 347 -1.65 15.00 -7.36
C GLU A 347 -0.91 15.93 -8.32
N ILE A 348 0.33 15.60 -8.71
CA ILE A 348 1.08 16.41 -9.68
C ILE A 348 0.40 16.38 -11.06
N ILE A 349 -0.14 15.22 -11.48
CA ILE A 349 -0.86 15.12 -12.75
C ILE A 349 -2.19 15.89 -12.72
N SER A 350 -2.93 15.86 -11.61
CA SER A 350 -4.26 16.49 -11.53
C SER A 350 -4.22 17.99 -11.21
N GLU A 351 -3.29 18.41 -10.37
CA GLU A 351 -3.27 19.75 -9.77
C GLU A 351 -1.93 20.48 -9.95
N GLY A 352 -0.93 19.83 -10.55
CA GLY A 352 0.40 20.39 -10.75
C GLY A 352 0.38 21.62 -11.65
N THR A 353 1.21 22.61 -11.31
CA THR A 353 1.37 23.81 -12.13
C THR A 353 2.16 23.47 -13.38
N ALA A 354 1.58 23.78 -14.55
CA ALA A 354 2.27 23.63 -15.82
C ALA A 354 3.43 24.63 -15.92
N LYS A 355 4.61 24.13 -16.23
CA LYS A 355 5.83 24.93 -16.44
C LYS A 355 6.51 24.49 -17.72
N ASP A 356 7.18 25.43 -18.37
CA ASP A 356 8.21 25.09 -19.35
C ASP A 356 9.49 24.66 -18.62
N ASP A 357 10.37 23.93 -19.31
CA ASP A 357 11.62 23.44 -18.75
C ASP A 357 12.78 23.65 -19.72
N ARG A 358 14.00 23.38 -19.24
CA ARG A 358 15.23 23.50 -20.04
C ARG A 358 15.33 22.49 -21.19
N THR A 359 14.52 21.42 -21.18
CA THR A 359 14.59 20.33 -22.17
C THR A 359 13.60 20.54 -23.32
N GLY A 360 12.68 21.50 -23.18
CA GLY A 360 11.61 21.79 -24.14
C GLY A 360 10.42 20.83 -24.05
N THR A 361 10.41 19.89 -23.10
CA THR A 361 9.31 18.92 -22.93
C THR A 361 8.13 19.53 -22.18
N GLY A 362 8.43 20.40 -21.21
CA GLY A 362 7.47 20.94 -20.26
C GLY A 362 7.10 19.94 -19.17
N THR A 363 6.67 20.46 -18.03
CA THR A 363 6.36 19.70 -16.83
C THR A 363 5.04 20.12 -16.20
N LEU A 364 4.48 19.23 -15.38
CA LEU A 364 3.54 19.54 -14.31
C LEU A 364 4.31 19.42 -12.99
N SER A 365 4.20 20.40 -12.09
CA SER A 365 5.04 20.44 -10.88
C SER A 365 4.31 20.88 -9.61
N LYS A 366 4.82 20.42 -8.47
CA LYS A 366 4.51 20.90 -7.12
C LYS A 366 5.83 21.23 -6.40
N PHE A 367 5.80 22.24 -5.54
CA PHE A 367 6.98 22.67 -4.80
C PHE A 367 6.86 22.34 -3.32
N GLY A 368 7.88 21.71 -2.75
CA GLY A 368 7.92 21.36 -1.32
C GLY A 368 7.12 20.10 -1.00
N CYS A 369 7.63 18.94 -1.40
CA CYS A 369 7.01 17.65 -1.13
C CYS A 369 7.87 16.80 -0.17
N GLN A 370 7.26 15.82 0.50
CA GLN A 370 7.99 14.90 1.38
C GLN A 370 7.39 13.50 1.33
N MET A 371 8.26 12.49 1.37
CA MET A 371 7.91 11.09 1.59
C MET A 371 8.80 10.50 2.70
N ARG A 372 8.32 9.49 3.41
CA ARG A 372 9.07 8.78 4.45
C ARG A 372 8.84 7.27 4.32
N PHE A 373 9.92 6.49 4.39
CA PHE A 373 9.93 5.05 4.22
C PHE A 373 10.63 4.38 5.40
N ASN A 374 10.06 3.28 5.88
CA ASN A 374 10.59 2.50 7.01
C ASN A 374 11.53 1.41 6.48
N LEU A 375 12.79 1.39 6.96
CA LEU A 375 13.82 0.46 6.48
C LEU A 375 14.02 -0.77 7.38
N ARG A 376 13.29 -0.88 8.49
CA ARG A 376 13.52 -1.90 9.53
C ARG A 376 13.17 -3.32 9.09
N ARG A 377 12.17 -3.47 8.20
CA ARG A 377 11.54 -4.77 7.86
C ARG A 377 11.61 -5.09 6.36
N ASN A 378 11.60 -4.08 5.49
CA ASN A 378 11.61 -4.21 4.05
C ASN A 378 12.42 -3.07 3.43
N PHE A 379 12.52 -3.08 2.10
CA PHE A 379 13.36 -2.14 1.35
C PHE A 379 12.54 -1.42 0.27
N PRO A 380 12.47 -0.08 0.26
CA PRO A 380 11.51 0.68 -0.54
C PRO A 380 11.91 0.79 -2.01
N VAL A 381 11.84 -0.33 -2.74
CA VAL A 381 11.95 -0.37 -4.20
C VAL A 381 10.56 -0.55 -4.77
N LEU A 382 10.13 0.41 -5.58
CA LEU A 382 8.77 0.43 -6.12
C LEU A 382 8.43 -0.88 -6.84
N THR A 383 7.20 -1.34 -6.63
CA THR A 383 6.67 -2.58 -7.19
C THR A 383 5.65 -2.33 -8.29
N THR A 384 5.05 -1.15 -8.36
CA THR A 384 4.10 -0.75 -9.42
C THR A 384 4.73 -0.58 -10.80
N LYS A 385 6.07 -0.55 -10.87
CA LYS A 385 6.87 -0.72 -12.09
C LYS A 385 8.22 -1.33 -11.73
N LYS A 386 8.83 -2.08 -12.65
CA LYS A 386 10.19 -2.61 -12.46
C LYS A 386 11.21 -1.46 -12.41
N VAL A 387 11.92 -1.33 -11.29
CA VAL A 387 13.04 -0.40 -11.10
C VAL A 387 14.35 -1.09 -11.51
N PHE A 388 15.26 -0.36 -12.15
CA PHE A 388 16.55 -0.89 -12.59
C PHE A 388 17.53 -1.03 -11.41
N TRP A 389 17.32 -2.04 -10.57
CA TRP A 389 18.07 -2.27 -9.32
C TRP A 389 19.60 -2.32 -9.52
N ARG A 390 20.08 -3.05 -10.53
CA ARG A 390 21.52 -3.11 -10.82
C ARG A 390 22.11 -1.73 -11.08
N GLY A 391 21.40 -0.88 -11.83
CA GLY A 391 21.77 0.52 -12.03
C GLY A 391 21.86 1.28 -10.72
N VAL A 392 20.89 1.13 -9.82
CA VAL A 392 20.88 1.78 -8.49
C VAL A 392 22.12 1.43 -7.69
N VAL A 393 22.46 0.14 -7.63
CA VAL A 393 23.60 -0.35 -6.85
C VAL A 393 24.92 0.15 -7.46
N GLU A 394 25.11 -0.02 -8.77
CA GLU A 394 26.37 0.34 -9.44
C GLU A 394 26.61 1.85 -9.46
N GLU A 395 25.55 2.66 -9.63
CA GLU A 395 25.66 4.12 -9.53
C GLU A 395 26.01 4.56 -8.10
N LEU A 396 25.39 3.95 -7.08
CA LEU A 396 25.71 4.30 -5.71
C LEU A 396 27.16 3.94 -5.35
N LEU A 397 27.65 2.77 -5.77
CA LEU A 397 29.06 2.38 -5.57
C LEU A 397 30.00 3.31 -6.35
N TRP A 398 29.60 3.76 -7.54
CA TRP A 398 30.34 4.77 -8.30
C TRP A 398 30.41 6.11 -7.55
N PHE A 399 29.31 6.60 -6.97
CA PHE A 399 29.33 7.77 -6.10
C PHE A 399 30.21 7.58 -4.86
N ILE A 400 30.08 6.43 -4.17
CA ILE A 400 30.91 6.11 -3.01
C ILE A 400 32.38 6.17 -3.39
N SER A 401 32.79 5.59 -4.52
CA SER A 401 34.19 5.58 -4.96
C SER A 401 34.79 6.95 -5.28
N GLY A 402 33.97 8.01 -5.38
CA GLY A 402 34.43 9.34 -5.80
C GLY A 402 34.62 9.50 -7.32
N SER A 403 34.34 8.46 -8.11
CA SER A 403 34.51 8.46 -9.56
C SER A 403 33.57 9.47 -10.25
N THR A 404 34.07 10.08 -11.33
CA THR A 404 33.36 11.06 -12.17
C THR A 404 33.29 10.64 -13.63
N SER A 405 33.86 9.48 -13.98
CA SER A 405 33.83 8.92 -15.33
C SER A 405 32.57 8.08 -15.56
N ALA A 406 31.72 8.50 -16.49
CA ALA A 406 30.57 7.69 -16.93
C ALA A 406 31.02 6.36 -17.58
N LYS A 407 32.27 6.28 -18.06
CA LYS A 407 32.82 5.08 -18.71
C LYS A 407 32.86 3.87 -17.77
N VAL A 408 33.12 4.09 -16.48
CA VAL A 408 33.10 3.04 -15.46
C VAL A 408 31.73 2.36 -15.36
N LEU A 409 30.65 3.13 -15.55
CA LEU A 409 29.29 2.61 -15.58
C LEU A 409 28.99 1.92 -16.93
N GLN A 410 29.44 2.52 -18.04
CA GLN A 410 29.27 1.97 -19.39
C GLN A 410 29.95 0.60 -19.56
N GLU A 411 31.16 0.42 -19.02
CA GLU A 411 31.89 -0.85 -19.01
C GLU A 411 31.12 -1.96 -18.28
N LYS A 412 30.25 -1.58 -17.35
CA LYS A 412 29.34 -2.49 -16.64
C LYS A 412 27.98 -2.62 -17.33
N GLY A 413 27.76 -1.98 -18.48
CA GLY A 413 26.48 -1.96 -19.20
C GLY A 413 25.41 -1.07 -18.54
N ILE A 414 25.84 -0.04 -17.80
CA ILE A 414 24.95 0.91 -17.12
C ILE A 414 25.02 2.26 -17.87
N HIS A 415 23.93 2.63 -18.55
CA HIS A 415 23.89 3.72 -19.53
C HIS A 415 23.12 4.97 -19.06
N ILE A 416 22.86 5.10 -17.76
CA ILE A 416 21.99 6.15 -17.20
C ILE A 416 22.58 7.57 -17.32
N TRP A 417 23.90 7.69 -17.47
CA TRP A 417 24.61 8.97 -17.64
C TRP A 417 25.00 9.31 -19.08
N ASP A 418 24.75 8.41 -20.04
CA ASP A 418 25.26 8.53 -21.42
C ASP A 418 24.79 9.83 -22.10
N GLY A 419 23.53 10.21 -21.90
CA GLY A 419 22.99 11.44 -22.48
C GLY A 419 23.76 12.68 -22.00
N ASN A 420 23.98 12.78 -20.69
CA ASN A 420 24.67 13.91 -20.05
C ASN A 420 26.20 13.86 -20.19
N ALA A 421 26.76 12.70 -20.56
CA ALA A 421 28.20 12.51 -20.76
C ALA A 421 28.62 12.57 -22.25
N SER A 422 27.66 12.68 -23.17
CA SER A 422 27.90 12.75 -24.61
C SER A 422 28.70 13.99 -25.00
N ARG A 423 29.49 13.89 -26.07
CA ARG A 423 30.30 15.01 -26.57
C ARG A 423 29.41 16.19 -26.94
N GLU A 424 28.30 15.90 -27.61
CA GLU A 424 27.31 16.88 -28.06
C GLU A 424 26.70 17.64 -26.88
N TYR A 425 26.32 16.92 -25.80
CA TYR A 425 25.77 17.56 -24.61
C TYR A 425 26.80 18.43 -23.90
N LEU A 426 28.01 17.92 -23.66
CA LEU A 426 29.09 18.66 -23.01
C LEU A 426 29.43 19.94 -23.79
N ASP A 427 29.47 19.88 -25.13
CA ASP A 427 29.66 21.07 -25.98
C ASP A 427 28.52 22.07 -25.84
N SER A 428 27.26 21.59 -25.81
CA SER A 428 26.07 22.44 -25.69
C SER A 428 26.03 23.26 -24.40
N ILE A 429 26.68 22.78 -23.34
CA ILE A 429 26.78 23.48 -22.04
C ILE A 429 28.14 24.18 -21.84
N GLY A 430 28.97 24.26 -22.88
CA GLY A 430 30.22 25.02 -22.88
C GLY A 430 31.42 24.32 -22.25
N LEU A 431 31.37 23.00 -22.06
CA LEU A 431 32.45 22.17 -21.53
C LEU A 431 33.25 21.50 -22.66
N THR A 432 33.65 22.28 -23.67
CA THR A 432 34.28 21.78 -24.91
C THR A 432 35.61 21.08 -24.68
N GLN A 433 36.36 21.50 -23.67
CA GLN A 433 37.65 20.92 -23.27
C GLN A 433 37.55 19.58 -22.52
N ARG A 434 36.36 19.17 -22.06
CA ARG A 434 36.19 17.90 -21.31
C ARG A 434 36.20 16.69 -22.23
N GLU A 435 36.81 15.60 -21.82
CA GLU A 435 36.70 14.34 -22.57
C GLU A 435 35.25 13.82 -22.54
N GLY A 436 34.78 13.17 -23.61
CA GLY A 436 33.50 12.45 -23.57
C GLY A 436 33.50 11.39 -22.46
N GLY A 437 32.45 11.37 -21.65
CA GLY A 437 32.41 10.55 -20.43
C GLY A 437 32.81 11.26 -19.13
N ASP A 438 33.48 12.42 -19.20
CA ASP A 438 33.86 13.21 -18.02
C ASP A 438 32.70 14.10 -17.56
N LEU A 439 32.06 13.73 -16.44
CA LEU A 439 30.94 14.48 -15.88
C LEU A 439 31.37 15.70 -15.06
N GLY A 440 32.68 15.89 -14.83
CA GLY A 440 33.21 16.92 -13.94
C GLY A 440 33.05 16.56 -12.45
N PRO A 441 33.23 17.53 -11.54
CA PRO A 441 33.23 17.29 -10.09
C PRO A 441 31.83 17.09 -9.52
N VAL A 442 31.09 16.10 -10.02
CA VAL A 442 29.72 15.77 -9.63
C VAL A 442 29.68 14.91 -8.35
N TYR A 443 28.49 14.78 -7.75
CA TYR A 443 28.13 13.85 -6.65
C TYR A 443 29.29 13.22 -5.87
N GLY A 444 29.78 12.04 -6.30
CA GLY A 444 30.82 11.28 -5.60
C GLY A 444 32.11 12.05 -5.37
N PHE A 445 32.54 12.85 -6.35
CA PHE A 445 33.68 13.74 -6.17
C PHE A 445 33.46 14.71 -5.02
N GLN A 446 32.27 15.32 -4.93
CA GLN A 446 31.95 16.20 -3.81
C GLN A 446 31.85 15.42 -2.50
N TRP A 447 31.44 14.15 -2.51
CA TRP A 447 31.37 13.33 -1.30
C TRP A 447 32.75 12.97 -0.74
N ARG A 448 33.72 12.67 -1.60
CA ARG A 448 35.06 12.19 -1.20
C ARG A 448 36.14 13.28 -1.21
N HIS A 449 35.95 14.34 -2.01
CA HIS A 449 36.95 15.35 -2.34
C HIS A 449 36.36 16.77 -2.33
N PHE A 450 35.45 17.08 -1.38
CA PHE A 450 34.77 18.38 -1.34
C PHE A 450 35.78 19.54 -1.31
N GLY A 451 35.67 20.47 -2.26
CA GLY A 451 36.56 21.63 -2.37
C GLY A 451 37.94 21.36 -2.99
N ALA A 452 38.22 20.12 -3.43
CA ALA A 452 39.41 19.84 -4.23
C ALA A 452 39.30 20.49 -5.63
N LYS A 453 40.44 20.91 -6.19
CA LYS A 453 40.47 21.49 -7.53
C LYS A 453 40.36 20.38 -8.58
N TYR A 454 39.22 20.31 -9.26
CA TYR A 454 39.03 19.37 -10.37
C TYR A 454 39.94 19.67 -11.56
N THR A 455 40.55 18.63 -12.13
CA THR A 455 41.26 18.67 -13.42
C THR A 455 40.50 17.87 -14.47
N ASP A 456 40.46 16.54 -14.32
CA ASP A 456 39.81 15.59 -15.21
C ASP A 456 39.41 14.31 -14.45
N MET A 457 38.76 13.37 -15.15
CA MET A 457 38.27 12.11 -14.58
C MET A 457 39.35 11.03 -14.35
N HIS A 458 40.60 11.26 -14.78
CA HIS A 458 41.71 10.30 -14.68
C HIS A 458 42.68 10.63 -13.55
N ALA A 459 42.63 11.85 -13.03
CA ALA A 459 43.50 12.30 -11.95
C ALA A 459 43.22 11.57 -10.62
N ASP A 460 44.28 11.38 -9.83
CA ASP A 460 44.18 10.87 -8.47
C ASP A 460 43.90 12.02 -7.49
N TYR A 461 42.71 12.00 -6.89
CA TYR A 461 42.27 12.97 -5.89
C TYR A 461 42.45 12.48 -4.45
N SER A 462 43.12 11.35 -4.23
CA SER A 462 43.35 10.78 -2.90
C SER A 462 43.99 11.81 -1.95
N GLY A 463 43.35 12.02 -0.80
CA GLY A 463 43.80 12.99 0.21
C GLY A 463 43.57 14.46 -0.15
N GLN A 464 42.96 14.77 -1.30
CA GLN A 464 42.58 16.13 -1.68
C GLN A 464 41.15 16.45 -1.25
N GLY A 465 40.91 17.71 -0.86
CA GLY A 465 39.60 18.18 -0.40
C GLY A 465 39.21 17.60 0.96
N PHE A 466 37.91 17.55 1.23
CA PHE A 466 37.35 16.98 2.45
C PHE A 466 36.48 15.75 2.14
N ASP A 467 36.84 14.61 2.72
CA ASP A 467 36.06 13.36 2.60
C ASP A 467 34.88 13.39 3.58
N GLN A 468 33.75 13.88 3.10
CA GLN A 468 32.52 13.98 3.87
C GLN A 468 31.94 12.61 4.22
N LEU A 469 32.09 11.60 3.35
CA LEU A 469 31.51 10.27 3.58
C LEU A 469 32.22 9.59 4.75
N LEU A 470 33.55 9.65 4.81
CA LEU A 470 34.30 9.12 5.94
C LEU A 470 34.06 9.92 7.23
N ASP A 471 33.92 11.25 7.17
CA ASP A 471 33.56 12.07 8.32
C ASP A 471 32.16 11.71 8.87
N VAL A 472 31.18 11.48 7.99
CA VAL A 472 29.84 10.99 8.37
C VAL A 472 29.94 9.67 9.11
N ILE A 473 30.66 8.68 8.56
CA ILE A 473 30.83 7.36 9.18
C ILE A 473 31.54 7.48 10.54
N ASN A 474 32.59 8.30 10.61
CA ASN A 474 33.34 8.56 11.83
C ASN A 474 32.42 9.14 12.93
N LYS A 475 31.66 10.19 12.61
CA LYS A 475 30.71 10.80 13.54
C LYS A 475 29.64 9.81 14.00
N ILE A 476 29.08 8.99 13.10
CA ILE A 476 28.10 7.96 13.48
C ILE A 476 28.70 6.97 14.49
N LYS A 477 29.95 6.54 14.28
CA LYS A 477 30.63 5.58 15.16
C LYS A 477 31.05 6.16 16.51
N HIS A 478 31.47 7.42 16.54
CA HIS A 478 32.19 8.00 17.68
C HIS A 478 31.48 9.17 18.36
N ASN A 479 30.54 9.83 17.69
CA ASN A 479 29.74 10.93 18.21
C ASN A 479 28.30 10.90 17.64
N PRO A 480 27.52 9.82 17.88
CA PRO A 480 26.23 9.58 17.21
C PRO A 480 25.16 10.65 17.50
N ASP A 481 25.26 11.37 18.62
CA ASP A 481 24.34 12.46 18.98
C ASP A 481 24.69 13.80 18.28
N ASP A 482 25.73 13.81 17.43
CA ASP A 482 26.10 14.99 16.66
C ASP A 482 24.97 15.38 15.70
N ARG A 483 24.63 16.67 15.68
CA ARG A 483 23.57 17.22 14.83
C ARG A 483 24.09 17.73 13.48
N ARG A 484 25.37 17.49 13.17
CA ARG A 484 26.08 17.90 11.94
C ARG A 484 26.64 16.69 11.17
N ILE A 485 25.95 15.56 11.22
CA ILE A 485 26.23 14.39 10.38
C ILE A 485 25.59 14.63 9.01
N ILE A 486 26.30 15.35 8.14
CA ILE A 486 25.78 15.91 6.89
C ILE A 486 26.71 15.52 5.74
N LEU A 487 26.11 15.21 4.59
CA LEU A 487 26.78 14.95 3.31
C LEU A 487 26.20 15.89 2.25
N SER A 488 27.03 16.67 1.56
CA SER A 488 26.58 17.63 0.53
C SER A 488 27.30 17.41 -0.80
N ALA A 489 26.53 17.41 -1.89
CA ALA A 489 27.05 17.53 -3.25
C ALA A 489 26.97 18.97 -3.78
N TRP A 490 26.32 19.90 -3.05
CA TRP A 490 26.12 21.27 -3.53
C TRP A 490 27.33 22.16 -3.24
N ASN A 491 28.18 22.34 -4.25
CA ASN A 491 29.32 23.26 -4.20
C ASN A 491 29.15 24.39 -5.23
N PRO A 492 28.73 25.61 -4.81
CA PRO A 492 28.52 26.74 -5.71
C PRO A 492 29.72 27.10 -6.60
N SER A 493 30.94 26.91 -6.10
CA SER A 493 32.17 27.20 -6.84
C SER A 493 32.38 26.28 -8.04
N ASP A 494 31.89 25.03 -7.93
CA ASP A 494 32.11 23.99 -8.92
C ASP A 494 30.92 23.78 -9.86
N LEU A 495 29.75 24.39 -9.61
CA LEU A 495 28.53 24.13 -10.40
C LEU A 495 28.71 24.32 -11.91
N LYS A 496 29.52 25.29 -12.32
CA LYS A 496 29.82 25.57 -13.74
C LYS A 496 30.77 24.54 -14.37
N LEU A 497 31.41 23.72 -13.55
CA LEU A 497 32.29 22.64 -13.98
C LEU A 497 31.52 21.33 -14.19
N MET A 498 30.34 21.18 -13.61
CA MET A 498 29.58 19.94 -13.62
C MET A 498 28.76 19.79 -14.90
N ALA A 499 28.74 18.59 -15.48
CA ALA A 499 27.88 18.28 -16.62
C ALA A 499 26.40 18.44 -16.26
N LEU A 500 26.03 18.09 -15.03
CA LEU A 500 24.70 18.34 -14.48
C LEU A 500 24.81 18.73 -13.00
N PRO A 501 24.27 19.88 -12.57
CA PRO A 501 24.21 20.24 -11.16
C PRO A 501 23.48 19.17 -10.32
N PRO A 502 23.94 18.84 -9.10
CA PRO A 502 23.39 17.74 -8.32
C PRO A 502 21.88 17.89 -8.07
N CYS A 503 21.11 16.85 -8.37
CA CYS A 503 19.67 16.81 -8.09
C CYS A 503 19.41 16.52 -6.60
N HIS A 504 19.89 15.38 -6.11
CA HIS A 504 19.95 15.05 -4.68
C HIS A 504 21.20 15.70 -4.07
N MET A 505 21.00 16.88 -3.49
CA MET A 505 22.09 17.82 -3.26
C MET A 505 22.68 17.76 -1.85
N PHE A 506 21.92 17.30 -0.85
CA PHE A 506 22.46 17.02 0.48
C PHE A 506 21.62 15.97 1.23
N ALA A 507 22.25 15.30 2.19
CA ALA A 507 21.60 14.41 3.13
C ALA A 507 22.11 14.65 4.56
N GLN A 508 21.22 14.45 5.53
CA GLN A 508 21.52 14.48 6.95
C GLN A 508 21.19 13.12 7.57
N PHE A 509 22.08 12.64 8.43
CA PHE A 509 21.89 11.39 9.17
C PHE A 509 21.55 11.68 10.62
N TYR A 510 20.82 10.73 11.24
CA TYR A 510 20.37 10.81 12.62
C TYR A 510 20.45 9.44 13.27
N VAL A 511 21.13 9.35 14.41
CA VAL A 511 21.23 8.11 15.19
C VAL A 511 20.35 8.22 16.42
N ALA A 512 19.50 7.22 16.65
CA ALA A 512 18.73 7.10 17.88
C ALA A 512 18.32 5.64 18.11
N ASN A 513 18.30 5.19 19.37
CA ASN A 513 17.85 3.85 19.74
C ASN A 513 18.57 2.71 18.98
N GLY A 514 19.86 2.88 18.68
CA GLY A 514 20.64 1.92 17.88
C GLY A 514 20.28 1.89 16.39
N GLU A 515 19.51 2.87 15.91
CA GLU A 515 19.07 2.96 14.52
C GLU A 515 19.65 4.19 13.81
N LEU A 516 19.95 4.05 12.52
CA LEU A 516 20.39 5.12 11.63
C LEU A 516 19.26 5.51 10.67
N SER A 517 18.86 6.78 10.70
CA SER A 517 17.93 7.37 9.73
C SER A 517 18.64 8.37 8.83
N CYS A 518 18.09 8.59 7.63
CA CYS A 518 18.60 9.54 6.65
C CYS A 518 17.48 10.43 6.12
N GLN A 519 17.69 11.74 6.13
CA GLN A 519 16.88 12.70 5.39
C GLN A 519 17.67 13.26 4.22
N MET A 520 17.18 13.06 3.00
CA MET A 520 17.78 13.59 1.77
C MET A 520 16.91 14.69 1.19
N TYR A 521 17.55 15.80 0.79
CA TYR A 521 16.90 16.88 0.05
C TYR A 521 17.29 16.85 -1.43
N GLN A 522 16.27 16.76 -2.28
CA GLN A 522 16.38 16.76 -3.73
C GLN A 522 15.76 18.04 -4.30
N ARG A 523 16.57 18.92 -4.89
CA ARG A 523 16.09 20.22 -5.41
C ARG A 523 15.12 20.08 -6.59
N SER A 524 15.25 19.01 -7.37
CA SER A 524 14.52 18.77 -8.60
C SER A 524 14.38 17.27 -8.80
N ALA A 525 13.14 16.81 -8.94
CA ALA A 525 12.81 15.40 -8.87
C ALA A 525 11.83 15.01 -9.98
N ASP A 526 12.37 14.32 -10.99
CA ASP A 526 11.57 13.65 -12.01
C ASP A 526 10.85 12.45 -11.36
N MET A 527 9.54 12.59 -11.18
CA MET A 527 8.70 11.56 -10.56
C MET A 527 8.58 10.32 -11.44
N GLY A 528 8.75 10.42 -12.76
CA GLY A 528 8.65 9.33 -13.72
C GLY A 528 9.84 8.38 -13.67
N LEU A 529 11.05 8.94 -13.72
CA LEU A 529 12.29 8.15 -13.81
C LEU A 529 13.16 8.28 -12.55
N GLY A 530 13.49 9.50 -12.15
CA GLY A 530 14.49 9.78 -11.12
C GLY A 530 14.08 9.33 -9.71
N VAL A 531 12.89 9.74 -9.24
CA VAL A 531 12.45 9.51 -7.85
C VAL A 531 12.44 8.03 -7.44
N PRO A 532 11.89 7.08 -8.22
CA PRO A 532 11.99 5.65 -7.91
C PRO A 532 13.44 5.18 -7.70
N PHE A 533 14.36 5.70 -8.51
CA PHE A 533 15.79 5.41 -8.43
C PHE A 533 16.43 6.04 -7.18
N ASN A 534 16.08 7.29 -6.89
CA ASN A 534 16.63 8.04 -5.75
C ASN A 534 16.14 7.51 -4.40
N ILE A 535 14.89 7.05 -4.31
CA ILE A 535 14.37 6.38 -3.10
C ILE A 535 15.21 5.14 -2.80
N ALA A 536 15.40 4.26 -3.79
CA ALA A 536 16.19 3.05 -3.62
C ALA A 536 17.67 3.36 -3.33
N SER A 537 18.26 4.35 -3.99
CA SER A 537 19.68 4.71 -3.83
C SER A 537 19.99 5.22 -2.41
N TYR A 538 19.24 6.18 -1.88
CA TYR A 538 19.51 6.69 -0.53
C TYR A 538 19.01 5.77 0.59
N ALA A 539 17.97 4.96 0.35
CA ALA A 539 17.65 3.86 1.26
C ALA A 539 18.82 2.86 1.34
N LEU A 540 19.42 2.50 0.20
CA LEU A 540 20.59 1.61 0.15
C LEU A 540 21.80 2.22 0.85
N LEU A 541 22.11 3.50 0.60
CA LEU A 541 23.20 4.21 1.28
C LEU A 541 23.01 4.19 2.81
N THR A 542 21.78 4.43 3.27
CA THR A 542 21.43 4.38 4.69
C THR A 542 21.66 2.99 5.26
N CYS A 543 21.22 1.93 4.56
CA CYS A 543 21.45 0.56 4.98
C CYS A 543 22.94 0.17 5.00
N ILE A 544 23.73 0.62 4.03
CA ILE A 544 25.18 0.39 3.98
C ILE A 544 25.87 1.06 5.16
N ILE A 545 25.59 2.34 5.41
CA ILE A 545 26.21 3.10 6.50
C ILE A 545 25.80 2.51 7.86
N ALA A 546 24.51 2.17 8.04
CA ALA A 546 24.06 1.49 9.25
C ALA A 546 24.84 0.19 9.49
N HIS A 547 24.99 -0.63 8.45
CA HIS A 547 25.68 -1.91 8.51
C HIS A 547 27.18 -1.80 8.87
N VAL A 548 27.91 -0.84 8.28
CA VAL A 548 29.35 -0.64 8.60
C VAL A 548 29.58 0.07 9.93
N CYS A 549 28.53 0.63 10.52
CA CYS A 549 28.51 1.25 11.85
C CYS A 549 27.86 0.37 12.93
N ASP A 550 27.52 -0.88 12.61
CA ASP A 550 26.85 -1.83 13.51
C ASP A 550 25.52 -1.29 14.10
N LEU A 551 24.78 -0.54 13.30
CA LEU A 551 23.44 -0.01 13.58
C LEU A 551 22.36 -0.70 12.75
N VAL A 552 21.11 -0.55 13.17
CA VAL A 552 19.94 -0.99 12.41
C VAL A 552 19.45 0.14 11.47
N PRO A 553 19.05 -0.14 10.22
CA PRO A 553 18.42 0.88 9.39
C PRO A 553 17.09 1.35 9.99
N GLY A 554 16.95 2.66 10.20
CA GLY A 554 15.74 3.32 10.71
C GLY A 554 14.85 3.78 9.56
N ASP A 555 14.83 5.09 9.29
CA ASP A 555 13.95 5.69 8.30
C ASP A 555 14.71 6.37 7.17
N PHE A 556 14.14 6.34 5.98
CA PHE A 556 14.53 7.22 4.88
C PHE A 556 13.45 8.29 4.66
N ILE A 557 13.82 9.56 4.77
CA ILE A 557 12.97 10.72 4.51
C ILE A 557 13.46 11.40 3.22
N HIS A 558 12.57 11.49 2.23
CA HIS A 558 12.84 12.15 0.96
C HIS A 558 12.13 13.49 0.91
N VAL A 559 12.89 14.57 1.04
CA VAL A 559 12.39 15.95 0.93
C VAL A 559 12.67 16.44 -0.49
N ILE A 560 11.66 16.98 -1.15
CA ILE A 560 11.74 17.37 -2.55
C ILE A 560 11.39 18.86 -2.69
N GLY A 561 12.25 19.59 -3.41
CA GLY A 561 11.99 20.94 -3.89
C GLY A 561 10.97 20.92 -5.03
N ASP A 562 11.42 20.97 -6.28
CA ASP A 562 10.57 20.90 -7.47
C ASP A 562 10.27 19.43 -7.84
N ALA A 563 9.13 18.91 -7.36
CA ALA A 563 8.61 17.59 -7.72
C ALA A 563 7.80 17.72 -9.03
N HIS A 564 8.21 17.01 -10.08
CA HIS A 564 7.60 17.21 -11.39
C HIS A 564 7.41 15.92 -12.18
N VAL A 565 6.40 15.95 -13.04
CA VAL A 565 6.11 14.96 -14.08
C VAL A 565 6.32 15.63 -15.43
N TYR A 566 7.20 15.07 -16.26
CA TYR A 566 7.31 15.52 -17.65
C TYR A 566 6.02 15.22 -18.41
N ARG A 567 5.62 16.12 -19.31
CA ARG A 567 4.36 15.97 -20.07
C ARG A 567 4.30 14.67 -20.86
N ASN A 568 5.43 14.22 -21.41
CA ASN A 568 5.54 12.95 -22.13
C ASN A 568 5.48 11.70 -21.22
N HIS A 569 5.54 11.85 -19.89
CA HIS A 569 5.41 10.77 -18.91
C HIS A 569 4.01 10.66 -18.29
N VAL A 570 3.12 11.62 -18.52
CA VAL A 570 1.76 11.60 -17.94
C VAL A 570 1.01 10.31 -18.26
N ARG A 571 0.98 9.90 -19.54
CA ARG A 571 0.30 8.67 -19.96
C ARG A 571 0.94 7.39 -19.36
N PRO A 572 2.27 7.18 -19.47
CA PRO A 572 2.95 6.08 -18.77
C PRO A 572 2.69 6.04 -17.26
N LEU A 573 2.63 7.19 -16.60
CA LEU A 573 2.35 7.26 -15.16
C LEU A 573 0.88 6.97 -14.85
N GLN A 574 -0.07 7.37 -15.70
CA GLN A 574 -1.47 6.96 -15.57
C GLN A 574 -1.64 5.44 -15.69
N GLU A 575 -0.85 4.77 -16.52
CA GLU A 575 -0.76 3.30 -16.57
C GLU A 575 -0.20 2.74 -15.25
N GLN A 576 0.91 3.30 -14.75
CA GLN A 576 1.49 2.90 -13.47
C GLN A 576 0.48 3.02 -12.32
N LEU A 577 -0.35 4.07 -12.30
CA LEU A 577 -1.37 4.30 -11.27
C LEU A 577 -2.49 3.25 -11.25
N GLN A 578 -2.65 2.45 -12.31
CA GLN A 578 -3.59 1.31 -12.32
C GLN A 578 -2.99 0.06 -11.66
N ASN A 579 -1.67 0.00 -11.49
CA ASN A 579 -0.99 -1.13 -10.86
C ASN A 579 -1.12 -1.03 -9.35
N GLN A 580 -1.68 -2.08 -8.73
CA GLN A 580 -1.70 -2.18 -7.28
C GLN A 580 -0.29 -2.47 -6.74
N PRO A 581 0.14 -1.80 -5.65
CA PRO A 581 1.38 -2.15 -4.97
C PRO A 581 1.40 -3.62 -4.55
N LYS A 582 2.60 -4.19 -4.56
CA LYS A 582 2.91 -5.49 -3.97
C LYS A 582 3.84 -5.25 -2.78
N PRO A 583 3.99 -6.22 -1.86
CA PRO A 583 4.94 -6.10 -0.76
C PRO A 583 6.32 -5.69 -1.25
N PHE A 584 6.95 -4.76 -0.55
CA PHE A 584 8.34 -4.40 -0.81
C PHE A 584 9.27 -5.61 -0.57
N PRO A 585 10.37 -5.71 -1.33
CA PRO A 585 11.35 -6.76 -1.13
C PRO A 585 12.12 -6.58 0.18
N ILE A 586 12.87 -7.61 0.58
CA ILE A 586 13.83 -7.54 1.68
C ILE A 586 15.24 -7.37 1.08
N LEU A 587 15.98 -6.36 1.53
CA LEU A 587 17.39 -6.21 1.19
C LEU A 587 18.26 -7.13 2.07
N LYS A 588 19.10 -7.95 1.43
CA LYS A 588 20.21 -8.66 2.09
C LYS A 588 21.53 -8.03 1.66
N ILE A 589 22.35 -7.68 2.65
CA ILE A 589 23.71 -7.17 2.50
C ILE A 589 24.68 -8.27 2.94
N ASN A 590 25.82 -8.43 2.25
CA ASN A 590 26.87 -9.35 2.66
C ASN A 590 27.37 -9.02 4.09
N PRO A 591 27.16 -9.89 5.08
CA PRO A 591 27.45 -9.58 6.48
C PRO A 591 28.95 -9.45 6.76
N LYS A 592 29.83 -9.98 5.89
CA LYS A 592 31.28 -9.97 6.05
C LYS A 592 31.94 -8.65 5.67
N LYS A 593 31.27 -7.82 4.87
CA LYS A 593 31.80 -6.52 4.41
C LYS A 593 31.61 -5.50 5.53
N LYS A 594 32.68 -4.86 6.00
CA LYS A 594 32.64 -3.88 7.10
C LYS A 594 33.23 -2.52 6.74
N ASP A 595 33.74 -2.42 5.53
CA ASP A 595 34.31 -1.20 4.96
C ASP A 595 33.44 -0.76 3.78
N ILE A 596 33.08 0.53 3.76
CA ILE A 596 32.18 1.11 2.76
C ILE A 596 32.78 1.04 1.35
N ASP A 597 34.10 1.13 1.25
CA ASP A 597 34.84 1.11 -0.02
C ASP A 597 35.04 -0.32 -0.58
N SER A 598 34.73 -1.34 0.23
CA SER A 598 34.95 -2.74 -0.14
C SER A 598 33.75 -3.41 -0.84
N PHE A 599 32.60 -2.73 -0.91
CA PHE A 599 31.37 -3.30 -1.46
C PHE A 599 31.41 -3.43 -2.99
N VAL A 600 30.85 -4.53 -3.49
CA VAL A 600 30.58 -4.75 -4.92
C VAL A 600 29.11 -5.07 -5.13
N ALA A 601 28.61 -5.00 -6.37
CA ALA A 601 27.18 -5.18 -6.64
C ALA A 601 26.63 -6.54 -6.17
N ALA A 602 27.45 -7.60 -6.22
CA ALA A 602 27.08 -8.94 -5.76
C ALA A 602 26.83 -9.03 -4.24
N ASP A 603 27.27 -8.04 -3.45
CA ASP A 603 27.04 -8.00 -2.01
C ASP A 603 25.60 -7.60 -1.64
N PHE A 604 24.76 -7.23 -2.62
CA PHE A 604 23.40 -6.75 -2.40
C PHE A 604 22.37 -7.61 -3.15
N LYS A 605 21.42 -8.19 -2.41
CA LYS A 605 20.35 -9.02 -2.99
C LYS A 605 18.98 -8.57 -2.50
N LEU A 606 18.04 -8.39 -3.44
CA LEU A 606 16.63 -8.21 -3.13
C LEU A 606 15.92 -9.56 -3.10
N ILE A 607 15.32 -9.90 -1.96
CA ILE A 607 14.53 -11.12 -1.78
C ILE A 607 13.05 -10.75 -1.91
N GLY A 608 12.32 -11.49 -2.75
CA GLY A 608 10.88 -11.25 -2.96
C GLY A 608 10.54 -10.05 -3.84
N TYR A 609 11.46 -9.56 -4.68
CA TYR A 609 11.17 -8.45 -5.59
C TYR A 609 10.39 -8.92 -6.81
N HIS A 610 9.06 -8.78 -6.77
CA HIS A 610 8.16 -9.23 -7.83
C HIS A 610 7.35 -8.05 -8.42
N PRO A 611 8.00 -7.02 -9.01
CA PRO A 611 7.29 -5.85 -9.49
C PRO A 611 6.34 -6.18 -10.66
N HIS A 612 5.48 -5.23 -10.99
CA HIS A 612 4.82 -5.16 -12.29
C HIS A 612 5.85 -4.92 -13.40
N GLN A 613 5.39 -5.03 -14.64
CA GLN A 613 6.26 -4.91 -15.81
C GLN A 613 6.94 -3.54 -15.89
N LYS A 614 8.03 -3.48 -16.65
CA LYS A 614 8.70 -2.22 -16.98
C LYS A 614 7.73 -1.33 -17.75
N ILE A 615 7.68 -0.05 -17.39
CA ILE A 615 6.95 0.98 -18.13
C ILE A 615 7.99 1.88 -18.78
N GLU A 616 7.97 1.96 -20.11
CA GLU A 616 8.95 2.73 -20.88
C GLU A 616 8.68 4.24 -20.75
N MET A 617 9.69 4.98 -20.36
CA MET A 617 9.68 6.45 -20.26
C MET A 617 11.01 6.98 -20.79
N LYS A 618 10.94 7.91 -21.75
CA LYS A 618 12.15 8.52 -22.34
C LYS A 618 12.68 9.61 -21.42
N MET A 619 13.98 9.57 -21.12
CA MET A 619 14.64 10.65 -20.38
C MET A 619 14.60 11.95 -21.20
N ALA A 620 14.33 13.07 -20.54
CA ALA A 620 14.41 14.39 -21.15
C ALA A 620 15.84 14.93 -21.00
N VAL A 621 16.54 15.09 -22.12
CA VAL A 621 17.94 15.57 -22.16
C VAL A 621 17.98 17.09 -22.22
#